data_AF-A0A840RU16-F1
#
_entry.id   AF-A0A840RU16-F1
#
_cell.length_a   1.000
_cell.length_b   1.000
_cell.length_c   1.000
_cell.angle_alpha   90.00
_cell.angle_beta   90.00
_cell.angle_gamma   90.00
#
_symmetry.space_group_name_H-M   'P 1'
#
loop_
_entity.id
_entity.type
_entity.pdbx_description
1 polymer ?
#
loop_
_entity_poly.entity_id
_entity_poly.type
_entity_poly.pdbx_seq_one_letter_code
_entity_poly.pdbx_strand_id
1 'polypeptide(L)'
;MATDILLSFSHHLWSGGRTISPLSHSLPVIGAHYPHCGNLSTMRILGIDPGLRTTGFGVIDKHGHKLAYVASGTIKTPDASLPERLKVILASVSEVIRTYSPDCSAIEIVFVNVNPQSTLLLGQARGAAICSLVSGNLSVAEYTALQIKQAVAGHGKAQKQQVQDMVQRLLSLPGLPGSDAADALAVAICHAHSGDALAALSALAPTLGKKGLRVKGGRLIG
;
A
#
# COMPACT_ATOMS: atom_id res chain seq x y z
N MET A 1 -6.95 -17.60 -16.02
CA MET A 1 -5.55 -18.07 -15.92
C MET A 1 -4.78 -17.02 -15.14
N ALA A 2 -4.51 -17.26 -13.85
CA ALA A 2 -3.65 -16.40 -13.06
C ALA A 2 -2.22 -16.78 -13.42
N THR A 3 -1.51 -15.90 -14.13
CA THR A 3 -0.09 -16.08 -14.38
C THR A 3 0.66 -15.84 -13.08
N ASP A 4 1.11 -16.92 -12.46
CA ASP A 4 2.18 -16.90 -11.46
C ASP A 4 3.40 -16.25 -12.11
N ILE A 5 3.63 -14.96 -11.83
CA ILE A 5 4.89 -14.31 -12.20
C ILE A 5 5.95 -14.80 -11.20
N LEU A 6 6.59 -15.93 -11.53
CA LEU A 6 7.91 -16.27 -11.01
C LEU A 6 8.89 -15.24 -11.57
N LEU A 7 9.11 -14.14 -10.83
CA LEU A 7 10.17 -13.19 -11.14
C LEU A 7 11.52 -13.91 -10.97
N SER A 8 12.17 -14.23 -12.08
CA SER A 8 13.52 -14.80 -12.13
C SER A 8 14.55 -13.71 -11.82
N PHE A 9 15.43 -13.99 -10.85
CA PHE A 9 16.47 -13.10 -10.38
C PHE A 9 17.59 -12.95 -11.44
N SER A 10 17.91 -11.72 -11.84
CA SER A 10 19.21 -11.40 -12.43
C SER A 10 19.96 -10.49 -11.47
N HIS A 11 21.11 -10.98 -10.97
CA HIS A 11 22.03 -10.24 -10.13
C HIS A 11 22.65 -9.10 -10.94
N HIS A 12 22.27 -7.85 -10.64
CA HIS A 12 23.08 -6.69 -10.99
C HIS A 12 23.61 -6.03 -9.73
N LEU A 13 24.95 -6.05 -9.63
CA LEU A 13 25.73 -5.41 -8.58
C LEU A 13 25.47 -3.91 -8.60
N TRP A 14 25.06 -3.38 -7.45
CA TRP A 14 25.06 -1.95 -7.18
C TRP A 14 26.52 -1.51 -6.99
N SER A 15 27.05 -0.71 -7.90
CA SER A 15 28.28 0.06 -7.71
C SER A 15 27.99 1.52 -8.02
N GLY A 16 28.38 2.42 -7.11
CA GLY A 16 28.32 3.86 -7.35
C GLY A 16 27.79 4.64 -6.15
N GLY A 17 28.71 5.01 -5.25
CA GLY A 17 28.49 6.12 -4.34
C GLY A 17 28.48 7.44 -5.10
N ARG A 18 27.49 8.29 -4.82
CA ARG A 18 27.54 9.71 -5.15
C ARG A 18 27.03 10.53 -3.97
N THR A 19 27.90 11.45 -3.59
CA THR A 19 27.72 12.54 -2.63
C THR A 19 26.53 13.42 -3.01
N ILE A 20 25.73 13.80 -2.02
CA ILE A 20 24.63 14.76 -2.11
C ILE A 20 25.18 16.18 -1.91
N SER A 21 25.06 17.02 -2.94
CA SER A 21 25.22 18.47 -2.86
C SER A 21 23.83 19.14 -2.88
N PRO A 22 23.54 20.13 -2.03
CA PRO A 22 22.30 20.88 -2.10
C PRO A 22 22.41 21.99 -3.14
N LEU A 23 21.47 22.05 -4.08
CA LEU A 23 21.24 23.25 -4.89
C LEU A 23 19.84 23.77 -4.56
N SER A 24 19.84 24.95 -3.95
CA SER A 24 18.75 25.92 -4.03
C SER A 24 18.41 26.19 -5.51
N HIS A 25 17.20 26.65 -5.81
CA HIS A 25 16.92 27.79 -6.69
C HIS A 25 15.38 28.02 -6.72
N SER A 26 15.04 29.30 -6.67
CA SER A 26 13.72 29.93 -6.67
C SER A 26 12.93 29.72 -7.97
N LEU A 27 11.62 29.47 -7.86
CA LEU A 27 10.67 29.46 -8.99
C LEU A 27 9.99 30.84 -9.14
N PRO A 28 9.76 31.34 -10.37
CA PRO A 28 8.93 32.51 -10.62
C PRO A 28 7.44 32.15 -10.66
N VAL A 29 6.61 33.10 -10.24
CA VAL A 29 5.13 33.05 -10.30
C VAL A 29 4.67 33.70 -11.60
N ILE A 30 4.05 32.94 -12.52
CA ILE A 30 3.09 33.47 -13.51
C ILE A 30 2.07 32.35 -13.83
N GLY A 31 0.78 32.67 -13.69
CA GLY A 31 -0.33 31.76 -14.01
C GLY A 31 -0.92 31.96 -15.41
N ALA A 32 -1.64 30.95 -15.91
CA ALA A 32 -2.70 31.09 -16.91
C ALA A 32 -3.47 29.76 -17.08
N HIS A 33 -4.80 29.86 -17.11
CA HIS A 33 -5.77 29.04 -17.85
C HIS A 33 -5.71 27.50 -17.81
N TYR A 34 -6.79 26.88 -17.31
CA TYR A 34 -7.19 25.53 -17.71
C TYR A 34 -8.69 25.49 -18.08
N PRO A 35 -9.05 25.42 -19.36
CA PRO A 35 -10.31 24.84 -19.78
C PRO A 35 -10.13 23.32 -19.93
N HIS A 36 -10.86 22.52 -19.15
CA HIS A 36 -11.70 21.42 -19.65
C HIS A 36 -12.22 20.53 -18.51
N CYS A 37 -13.53 20.32 -18.53
CA CYS A 37 -14.22 19.21 -17.90
C CYS A 37 -13.73 17.88 -18.52
N GLY A 38 -13.35 16.90 -17.68
CA GLY A 38 -13.26 15.49 -18.08
C GLY A 38 -11.88 14.82 -18.01
N ASN A 39 -11.24 14.76 -16.84
CA ASN A 39 -10.39 13.61 -16.53
C ASN A 39 -10.30 13.41 -15.01
N LEU A 40 -11.07 12.49 -14.45
CA LEU A 40 -10.80 12.01 -13.08
C LEU A 40 -9.52 11.20 -13.18
N SER A 41 -8.38 11.82 -12.82
CA SER A 41 -7.06 11.19 -12.86
C SER A 41 -7.10 9.85 -12.14
N THR A 42 -6.63 8.83 -12.83
CA THR A 42 -6.57 7.45 -12.36
C THR A 42 -5.50 7.37 -11.27
N MET A 43 -5.85 6.99 -10.05
CA MET A 43 -4.88 6.86 -8.96
C MET A 43 -4.47 5.40 -8.82
N ARG A 44 -3.19 5.09 -8.99
CA ARG A 44 -2.63 3.76 -8.79
C ARG A 44 -2.11 3.59 -7.37
N ILE A 45 -2.60 2.55 -6.70
CA ILE A 45 -2.35 2.30 -5.28
C ILE A 45 -1.63 0.97 -5.13
N LEU A 46 -0.51 0.96 -4.41
CA LEU A 46 0.21 -0.24 -3.99
C LEU A 46 -0.12 -0.59 -2.52
N GLY A 47 -0.75 -1.73 -2.28
CA GLY A 47 -0.94 -2.32 -0.97
C GLY A 47 0.15 -3.35 -0.64
N ILE A 48 0.65 -3.33 0.59
CA ILE A 48 1.64 -4.29 1.12
C ILE A 48 1.10 -4.97 2.38
N ASP A 49 1.14 -6.29 2.39
CA ASP A 49 0.99 -7.14 3.59
C ASP A 49 2.37 -7.70 3.98
N PRO A 50 3.06 -7.09 4.97
CA PRO A 50 4.44 -7.43 5.26
C PRO A 50 4.56 -8.75 6.03
N GLY A 51 5.53 -9.56 5.65
CA GLY A 51 5.91 -10.75 6.42
C GLY A 51 7.31 -11.25 6.08
N LEU A 52 8.00 -11.77 7.09
CA LEU A 52 9.41 -12.13 6.91
C LEU A 52 9.59 -13.31 5.94
N ARG A 53 8.69 -14.31 5.94
CA ARG A 53 8.72 -15.45 5.00
C ARG A 53 8.02 -15.12 3.69
N THR A 54 6.84 -14.53 3.80
CA THR A 54 5.98 -14.13 2.68
C THR A 54 5.57 -12.69 2.89
N THR A 55 5.73 -11.85 1.88
CA THR A 55 5.18 -10.49 1.83
C THR A 55 4.26 -10.39 0.63
N GLY A 56 2.99 -10.08 0.87
CA GLY A 56 2.01 -9.86 -0.20
C GLY A 56 2.14 -8.48 -0.81
N PHE A 57 1.90 -8.36 -2.12
CA PHE A 57 1.68 -7.08 -2.78
C PHE A 57 0.42 -7.11 -3.63
N GLY A 58 -0.26 -5.97 -3.72
CA GLY A 58 -1.42 -5.78 -4.57
C GLY A 58 -1.43 -4.37 -5.16
N VAL A 59 -1.67 -4.26 -6.46
CA VAL A 59 -1.74 -3.00 -7.20
C VAL A 59 -3.15 -2.88 -7.79
N ILE A 60 -3.79 -1.75 -7.53
CA ILE A 60 -5.11 -1.42 -8.06
C ILE A 60 -5.11 -0.01 -8.65
N ASP A 61 -5.94 0.22 -9.64
CA ASP A 61 -6.27 1.56 -10.13
C ASP A 61 -7.62 1.99 -9.57
N LYS A 62 -7.71 3.25 -9.15
CA LYS A 62 -8.93 3.90 -8.68
C LYS A 62 -9.36 5.00 -9.65
N HIS A 63 -10.60 4.90 -10.12
CA HIS A 63 -11.25 5.86 -11.01
C HIS A 63 -12.56 6.35 -10.38
N GLY A 64 -12.50 7.47 -9.65
CA GLY A 64 -13.60 7.87 -8.78
C GLY A 64 -13.88 6.76 -7.76
N HIS A 65 -15.09 6.17 -7.80
CA HIS A 65 -15.47 5.06 -6.92
C HIS A 65 -15.18 3.66 -7.51
N LYS A 66 -14.72 3.57 -8.76
CA LYS A 66 -14.44 2.28 -9.40
C LYS A 66 -13.01 1.84 -9.07
N LEU A 67 -12.87 0.57 -8.72
CA LEU A 67 -11.57 -0.09 -8.52
C LEU A 67 -11.32 -1.08 -9.65
N ALA A 68 -10.08 -1.12 -10.14
CA ALA A 68 -9.64 -2.07 -11.14
C ALA A 68 -8.37 -2.78 -10.66
N TYR A 69 -8.35 -4.11 -10.81
CA TYR A 69 -7.16 -4.90 -10.54
C TYR A 69 -6.06 -4.62 -11.58
N VAL A 70 -4.83 -4.43 -11.12
CA VAL A 70 -3.64 -4.30 -11.98
C VAL A 70 -2.74 -5.52 -11.84
N ALA A 71 -2.31 -5.82 -10.61
CA ALA A 71 -1.41 -6.94 -10.33
C ALA A 71 -1.46 -7.34 -8.85
N SER A 72 -1.09 -8.57 -8.53
CA SER A 72 -0.80 -8.99 -7.17
C SER A 72 0.14 -10.20 -7.16
N GLY A 73 0.70 -10.49 -5.99
CA GLY A 73 1.54 -11.66 -5.82
C GLY A 73 2.13 -11.75 -4.42
N THR A 74 2.99 -12.75 -4.24
CA THR A 74 3.70 -13.01 -2.98
C THR A 74 5.20 -12.99 -3.22
N ILE A 75 5.90 -12.11 -2.51
CA ILE A 75 7.35 -12.12 -2.39
C ILE A 75 7.74 -13.19 -1.36
N LYS A 76 8.42 -14.24 -1.81
CA LYS A 76 8.92 -15.32 -0.94
C LYS A 76 10.39 -15.08 -0.65
N THR A 77 10.76 -15.04 0.63
CA THR A 77 12.18 -14.97 1.01
C THR A 77 12.78 -16.38 1.09
N PRO A 78 14.05 -16.55 0.69
CA PRO A 78 14.73 -17.84 0.81
C PRO A 78 14.98 -18.20 2.27
N ASP A 79 15.32 -19.47 2.52
CA ASP A 79 15.84 -19.89 3.81
C ASP A 79 17.29 -19.41 3.95
N ALA A 80 17.43 -18.20 4.48
CA ALA A 80 18.68 -17.45 4.54
C ALA A 80 18.75 -16.62 5.84
N SER A 81 19.88 -15.94 6.07
CA SER A 81 20.03 -15.07 7.23
C SER A 81 19.00 -13.93 7.21
N LEU A 82 18.64 -13.42 8.39
CA LEU A 82 17.69 -12.31 8.51
C LEU A 82 18.06 -11.11 7.61
N PRO A 83 19.30 -10.59 7.60
CA PRO A 83 19.66 -9.48 6.71
C PRO A 83 19.45 -9.77 5.22
N GLU A 84 19.75 -10.99 4.76
CA GLU A 84 19.53 -11.39 3.37
C GLU A 84 18.05 -11.42 3.02
N ARG A 85 17.20 -11.90 3.94
CA ARG A 85 15.75 -11.91 3.76
C ARG A 85 15.18 -10.50 3.72
N LEU A 86 15.66 -9.59 4.58
CA LEU A 86 15.30 -8.17 4.54
C LEU A 86 15.73 -7.50 3.23
N LYS A 87 16.92 -7.84 2.72
CA LYS A 87 17.39 -7.38 1.40
C LYS A 87 16.46 -7.84 0.29
N VAL A 88 16.00 -9.09 0.32
CA VAL A 88 15.04 -9.62 -0.68
C VAL A 88 13.73 -8.85 -0.64
N ILE A 89 13.18 -8.58 0.55
CA ILE A 89 11.95 -7.78 0.69
C ILE A 89 12.15 -6.38 0.10
N LEU A 90 13.21 -5.68 0.50
CA LEU A 90 13.49 -4.33 0.02
C LEU A 90 13.66 -4.28 -1.50
N ALA A 91 14.45 -5.20 -2.07
CA ALA A 91 14.70 -5.25 -3.52
C ALA A 91 13.42 -5.58 -4.29
N SER A 92 12.62 -6.53 -3.79
CA SER A 92 11.40 -6.98 -4.47
C SER A 92 10.30 -5.92 -4.43
N VAL A 93 10.11 -5.22 -3.30
CA VAL A 93 9.17 -4.09 -3.24
C VAL A 93 9.63 -2.97 -4.17
N SER A 94 10.93 -2.69 -4.24
CA SER A 94 11.47 -1.68 -5.17
C SER A 94 11.22 -2.04 -6.63
N GLU A 95 11.29 -3.33 -6.96
CA GLU A 95 10.95 -3.85 -8.28
C GLU A 95 9.47 -3.66 -8.61
N VAL A 96 8.57 -3.93 -7.66
CA VAL A 96 7.13 -3.69 -7.83
C VAL A 96 6.86 -2.20 -8.08
N ILE A 97 7.50 -1.30 -7.32
CA ILE A 97 7.38 0.14 -7.52
C ILE A 97 7.84 0.53 -8.93
N ARG A 98 9.01 0.06 -9.38
CA ARG A 98 9.53 0.35 -10.72
C ARG A 98 8.63 -0.19 -11.83
N THR A 99 8.10 -1.39 -11.64
CA THR A 99 7.29 -2.08 -12.65
C THR A 99 5.94 -1.43 -12.84
N TYR A 100 5.25 -1.07 -11.75
CA TYR A 100 3.87 -0.61 -11.81
C TYR A 100 3.71 0.89 -11.66
N SER A 101 4.75 1.60 -11.20
CA SER A 101 4.77 3.06 -10.98
C SER A 101 3.52 3.55 -10.23
N PRO A 102 3.27 3.07 -9.01
CA PRO A 102 2.12 3.52 -8.22
C PRO A 102 2.27 4.99 -7.81
N ASP A 103 1.15 5.68 -7.60
CA ASP A 103 1.13 7.07 -7.13
C ASP A 103 1.25 7.16 -5.61
N CYS A 104 0.71 6.17 -4.91
CA CYS A 104 0.77 6.07 -3.46
C CYS A 104 0.81 4.61 -3.00
N SER A 105 1.09 4.44 -1.71
CA SER A 105 1.16 3.12 -1.09
C SER A 105 0.46 3.05 0.25
N ALA A 106 0.06 1.84 0.63
CA ALA A 106 -0.52 1.53 1.91
C ALA A 106 0.07 0.22 2.46
N ILE A 107 0.22 0.15 3.77
CA ILE A 107 0.78 -1.01 4.46
C ILE A 107 0.00 -1.34 5.73
N GLU A 108 -0.12 -2.63 6.04
CA GLU A 108 -0.72 -3.05 7.31
C GLU A 108 0.16 -2.67 8.52
N ILE A 109 -0.49 -2.22 9.59
CA ILE A 109 0.09 -2.07 10.92
C ILE A 109 0.07 -3.42 11.61
N VAL A 110 1.24 -3.87 12.02
CA VAL A 110 1.41 -5.09 12.80
C VAL A 110 1.31 -4.74 14.29
N PHE A 111 0.40 -5.40 15.00
CA PHE A 111 0.33 -5.33 16.46
C PHE A 111 1.16 -6.42 17.12
N VAL A 112 1.67 -6.12 18.33
CA VAL A 112 2.41 -7.07 19.16
C VAL A 112 1.52 -8.25 19.50
N ASN A 113 1.93 -9.45 19.09
CA ASN A 113 1.21 -10.68 19.38
C ASN A 113 1.84 -11.41 20.61
N VAL A 114 1.29 -12.56 20.97
CA VAL A 114 1.69 -13.39 22.13
C VAL A 114 3.19 -13.71 22.15
N ASN A 115 3.86 -13.78 21.00
CA ASN A 115 5.31 -14.02 20.89
C ASN A 115 6.06 -12.72 20.49
N PRO A 116 6.82 -12.11 21.42
CA PRO A 116 7.60 -10.89 21.15
C PRO A 116 8.69 -11.08 20.09
N GLN A 117 9.29 -12.27 20.00
CA GLN A 117 10.37 -12.55 19.05
C GLN A 117 9.85 -12.56 17.61
N SER A 118 8.71 -13.21 17.35
CA SER A 118 8.11 -13.20 16.01
C SER A 118 7.62 -11.80 15.63
N THR A 119 7.12 -11.03 16.61
CA THR A 119 6.73 -9.63 16.40
C THR A 119 7.93 -8.77 16.01
N LEU A 120 9.07 -8.91 16.68
CA LEU A 120 10.29 -8.15 16.35
C LEU A 120 10.76 -8.43 14.91
N LEU A 121 10.79 -9.71 14.52
CA LEU A 121 11.16 -10.13 13.16
C LEU A 121 10.19 -9.59 12.10
N LEU A 122 8.90 -9.60 12.40
CA LEU A 122 7.87 -9.03 11.53
C LEU A 122 8.00 -7.51 11.42
N GLY A 123 8.31 -6.83 12.53
CA GLY A 123 8.61 -5.39 12.54
C GLY A 123 9.80 -5.03 11.66
N GLN A 124 10.85 -5.87 11.62
CA GLN A 124 12.00 -5.68 10.73
C GLN A 124 11.63 -5.88 9.26
N ALA A 125 10.85 -6.92 8.93
CA ALA A 125 10.34 -7.14 7.57
C ALA A 125 9.50 -5.96 7.08
N ARG A 126 8.59 -5.48 7.93
CA ARG A 126 7.79 -4.27 7.70
C ARG A 126 8.68 -3.04 7.49
N GLY A 127 9.70 -2.86 8.32
CA GLY A 127 10.67 -1.78 8.17
C GLY A 127 11.37 -1.80 6.81
N ALA A 128 11.81 -2.97 6.35
CA ALA A 128 12.41 -3.13 5.02
C ALA A 128 11.45 -2.75 3.88
N ALA A 129 10.18 -3.14 3.99
CA ALA A 129 9.15 -2.75 3.03
C ALA A 129 8.91 -1.22 3.01
N ILE A 130 8.75 -0.60 4.19
CA ILE A 130 8.57 0.86 4.30
C ILE A 130 9.77 1.61 3.73
N CYS A 131 11.00 1.19 4.05
CA CYS A 131 12.21 1.78 3.49
C CYS A 131 12.21 1.74 1.96
N SER A 132 11.76 0.65 1.35
CA SER A 132 11.62 0.56 -0.11
C SER A 132 10.57 1.53 -0.65
N LEU A 133 9.37 1.59 -0.04
CA LEU A 133 8.29 2.49 -0.46
C LEU A 133 8.72 3.96 -0.43
N VAL A 134 9.33 4.41 0.67
CA VAL A 134 9.77 5.80 0.80
C VAL A 134 10.98 6.12 -0.08
N SER A 135 11.88 5.16 -0.32
CA SER A 135 12.99 5.31 -1.28
C SER A 135 12.49 5.44 -2.72
N GLY A 136 11.32 4.88 -3.02
CA GLY A 136 10.59 5.07 -4.27
C GLY A 136 9.80 6.39 -4.35
N ASN A 137 9.94 7.29 -3.38
CA ASN A 137 9.19 8.55 -3.25
C ASN A 137 7.67 8.38 -3.12
N LEU A 138 7.20 7.24 -2.60
CA LEU A 138 5.78 7.02 -2.36
C LEU A 138 5.36 7.53 -0.99
N SER A 139 4.19 8.14 -0.91
CA SER A 139 3.48 8.31 0.36
C SER A 139 3.07 6.93 0.90
N VAL A 140 3.20 6.73 2.22
CA VAL A 140 2.87 5.47 2.90
C VAL A 140 1.75 5.73 3.89
N ALA A 141 0.56 5.20 3.61
CA ALA A 141 -0.54 5.15 4.55
C ALA A 141 -0.51 3.85 5.37
N GLU A 142 -0.88 3.92 6.64
CA GLU A 142 -0.82 2.78 7.55
C GLU A 142 -2.22 2.44 8.06
N TYR A 143 -2.60 1.15 7.98
CA TYR A 143 -3.92 0.68 8.39
C TYR A 143 -3.86 -0.53 9.31
N THR A 144 -4.69 -0.55 10.33
CA THR A 144 -4.88 -1.72 11.18
C THR A 144 -5.71 -2.80 10.49
N ALA A 145 -5.53 -4.06 10.87
CA ALA A 145 -6.41 -5.17 10.45
C ALA A 145 -7.90 -4.85 10.61
N LEU A 146 -8.27 -4.14 11.69
CA LEU A 146 -9.64 -3.72 11.97
C LEU A 146 -10.16 -2.74 10.91
N GLN A 147 -9.35 -1.73 10.55
CA GLN A 147 -9.69 -0.75 9.51
C GLN A 147 -9.82 -1.42 8.15
N ILE A 148 -8.90 -2.32 7.81
CA ILE A 148 -8.94 -3.08 6.55
C ILE A 148 -10.23 -3.90 6.46
N LYS A 149 -10.53 -4.69 7.50
CA LYS A 149 -11.77 -5.48 7.57
C LYS A 149 -13.03 -4.61 7.49
N GLN A 150 -13.03 -3.48 8.17
CA GLN A 150 -14.14 -2.53 8.14
C GLN A 150 -14.35 -1.95 6.73
N ALA A 151 -13.27 -1.56 6.05
CA ALA A 151 -13.33 -0.92 4.74
C ALA A 151 -13.68 -1.90 3.61
N VAL A 152 -13.29 -3.18 3.73
CA VAL A 152 -13.49 -4.19 2.68
C VAL A 152 -14.78 -5.00 2.89
N ALA A 153 -15.07 -5.42 4.12
CA ALA A 153 -16.19 -6.29 4.44
C ALA A 153 -17.33 -5.60 5.21
N GLY A 154 -17.20 -4.30 5.50
CA GLY A 154 -18.23 -3.51 6.20
C GLY A 154 -18.24 -3.68 7.73
N HIS A 155 -17.45 -4.60 8.30
CA HIS A 155 -17.30 -4.75 9.75
C HIS A 155 -15.92 -5.26 10.17
N GLY A 156 -15.36 -4.69 11.23
CA GLY A 156 -14.01 -5.03 11.72
C GLY A 156 -13.81 -6.46 12.25
N LYS A 157 -14.89 -7.21 12.54
CA LYS A 157 -14.83 -8.62 12.98
C LYS A 157 -14.89 -9.63 11.84
N ALA A 158 -14.74 -9.18 10.59
CA ALA A 158 -14.79 -10.07 9.43
C ALA A 158 -13.74 -11.18 9.51
N GLN A 159 -14.16 -12.38 9.13
CA GLN A 159 -13.26 -13.52 8.99
C GLN A 159 -12.39 -13.36 7.75
N LYS A 160 -11.20 -13.97 7.76
CA LYS A 160 -10.23 -13.85 6.67
C LYS A 160 -10.83 -14.25 5.31
N GLN A 161 -11.60 -15.33 5.29
CA GLN A 161 -12.31 -15.79 4.09
C GLN A 161 -13.29 -14.74 3.54
N GLN A 162 -14.03 -14.05 4.42
CA GLN A 162 -14.97 -13.02 3.98
C GLN A 162 -14.25 -11.84 3.33
N VAL A 163 -13.09 -11.44 3.87
CA VAL A 163 -12.26 -10.39 3.25
C VAL A 163 -11.79 -10.83 1.87
N GLN A 164 -11.29 -12.07 1.74
CA GLN A 164 -10.84 -12.63 0.47
C GLN A 164 -11.94 -12.70 -0.59
N ASP A 165 -13.15 -13.15 -0.22
CA ASP A 165 -14.32 -13.19 -1.10
C ASP A 165 -14.72 -11.77 -1.54
N MET A 166 -14.65 -10.80 -0.63
CA MET A 166 -14.95 -9.39 -0.93
C MET A 166 -13.90 -8.77 -1.85
N VAL A 167 -12.61 -9.06 -1.66
CA VAL A 167 -11.54 -8.63 -2.57
C VAL A 167 -11.80 -9.15 -3.98
N GLN A 168 -12.14 -10.43 -4.13
CA GLN A 168 -12.50 -11.02 -5.41
C GLN A 168 -13.64 -10.25 -6.09
N ARG A 169 -14.71 -9.96 -5.35
CA ARG A 169 -15.90 -9.26 -5.87
C ARG A 169 -15.61 -7.80 -6.23
N LEU A 170 -14.97 -7.05 -5.33
CA LEU A 170 -14.69 -5.62 -5.51
C LEU A 170 -13.76 -5.36 -6.69
N LEU A 171 -12.86 -6.29 -7.00
CA LEU A 171 -11.91 -6.20 -8.11
C LEU A 171 -12.30 -7.04 -9.33
N SER A 172 -13.48 -7.68 -9.31
CA SER A 172 -13.97 -8.54 -10.39
C SER A 172 -12.97 -9.61 -10.84
N LEU A 173 -12.26 -10.23 -9.88
CA LEU A 173 -11.23 -11.22 -10.19
C LEU A 173 -11.85 -12.53 -10.71
N PRO A 174 -11.22 -13.19 -11.70
CA PRO A 174 -11.75 -14.41 -12.32
C PRO A 174 -11.72 -15.63 -11.38
N GLY A 175 -11.09 -15.53 -10.21
CA GLY A 175 -11.00 -16.58 -9.21
C GLY A 175 -10.54 -16.00 -7.87
N LEU A 176 -10.59 -16.82 -6.82
CA LEU A 176 -10.12 -16.43 -5.50
C LEU A 176 -8.60 -16.18 -5.53
N PRO A 177 -8.12 -14.99 -5.11
CA PRO A 177 -6.69 -14.72 -5.01
C PRO A 177 -6.05 -15.57 -3.92
N GLY A 178 -4.75 -15.86 -4.01
CA GLY A 178 -4.02 -16.48 -2.89
C GLY A 178 -4.07 -15.60 -1.63
N SER A 179 -3.91 -16.20 -0.44
CA SER A 179 -4.13 -15.50 0.83
C SER A 179 -3.31 -14.21 0.97
N ASP A 180 -1.99 -14.24 0.77
CA ASP A 180 -1.14 -13.05 0.95
C ASP A 180 -1.48 -11.95 -0.09
N ALA A 181 -1.81 -12.35 -1.33
CA ALA A 181 -2.23 -11.43 -2.37
C ALA A 181 -3.59 -10.79 -2.04
N ALA A 182 -4.51 -11.55 -1.44
CA ALA A 182 -5.81 -11.05 -0.99
C ALA A 182 -5.65 -10.01 0.12
N ASP A 183 -4.79 -10.30 1.11
CA ASP A 183 -4.51 -9.39 2.23
C ASP A 183 -3.89 -8.07 1.72
N ALA A 184 -2.91 -8.14 0.81
CA ALA A 184 -2.31 -6.95 0.21
C ALA A 184 -3.28 -6.13 -0.66
N LEU A 185 -4.14 -6.79 -1.45
CA LEU A 185 -5.20 -6.12 -2.20
C LEU A 185 -6.23 -5.47 -1.27
N ALA A 186 -6.56 -6.11 -0.14
CA ALA A 186 -7.45 -5.54 0.87
C ALA A 186 -6.85 -4.25 1.49
N VAL A 187 -5.54 -4.20 1.72
CA VAL A 187 -4.84 -2.98 2.16
C VAL A 187 -5.01 -1.85 1.12
N ALA A 188 -4.82 -2.15 -0.17
CA ALA A 188 -4.98 -1.17 -1.24
C ALA A 188 -6.43 -0.65 -1.34
N ILE A 189 -7.43 -1.55 -1.25
CA ILE A 189 -8.85 -1.19 -1.24
C ILE A 189 -9.18 -0.32 -0.02
N CYS A 190 -8.65 -0.66 1.16
CA CYS A 190 -8.83 0.12 2.38
C CYS A 190 -8.35 1.57 2.18
N HIS A 191 -7.19 1.76 1.54
CA HIS A 191 -6.69 3.08 1.21
C HIS A 191 -7.60 3.81 0.22
N ALA A 192 -8.03 3.13 -0.84
CA ALA A 192 -8.91 3.69 -1.86
C ALA A 192 -10.22 4.24 -1.25
N HIS A 193 -10.86 3.46 -0.36
CA HIS A 193 -12.10 3.87 0.33
C HIS A 193 -11.87 4.96 1.39
N SER A 194 -10.72 4.95 2.07
CA SER A 194 -10.39 5.98 3.07
C SER A 194 -10.25 7.37 2.44
N GLY A 195 -9.71 7.45 1.22
CA GLY A 195 -9.65 8.69 0.45
C GLY A 195 -11.03 9.28 0.13
N ASP A 196 -12.02 8.43 -0.16
CA ASP A 196 -13.40 8.87 -0.43
C ASP A 196 -14.06 9.45 0.82
N ALA A 197 -13.88 8.80 1.97
CA ALA A 197 -14.42 9.29 3.23
C ALA A 197 -13.85 10.67 3.61
N LEU A 198 -12.54 10.87 3.42
CA LEU A 198 -11.89 12.14 3.69
C LEU A 198 -12.30 13.22 2.68
N ALA A 199 -12.42 12.89 1.39
CA ALA A 199 -12.89 13.80 0.36
C ALA A 199 -14.33 14.25 0.62
N ALA A 200 -15.22 13.32 0.98
CA ALA A 200 -16.61 13.62 1.35
C ALA A 200 -16.69 14.52 2.59
N LEU A 201 -15.91 14.24 3.63
CA LEU A 201 -15.83 15.09 4.82
C LEU A 201 -15.31 16.50 4.50
N SER A 202 -14.29 16.61 3.64
CA SER A 202 -13.75 17.90 3.21
C SER A 202 -14.75 18.71 2.37
N ALA A 203 -15.59 18.05 1.56
CA ALA A 203 -16.63 18.71 0.78
C ALA A 203 -17.80 19.20 1.66
N LEU A 204 -18.18 18.42 2.67
CA LEU A 204 -19.29 18.74 3.58
C LEU A 204 -18.89 19.69 4.71
N ALA A 205 -17.62 19.73 5.11
CA ALA A 205 -17.13 20.54 6.21
C ALA A 205 -15.70 21.07 5.96
N PRO A 206 -15.53 22.03 5.03
CA PRO A 206 -14.21 22.56 4.62
C PRO A 206 -13.40 23.20 5.76
N THR A 207 -14.06 23.59 6.86
CA THR A 207 -13.42 24.15 8.06
C THR A 207 -12.86 23.10 9.01
N LEU A 208 -13.27 21.82 8.91
CA LEU A 208 -12.79 20.73 9.76
C LEU A 208 -11.43 20.16 9.29
N GLY A 209 -11.09 20.27 8.00
CA GLY A 209 -9.80 19.80 7.47
C GLY A 209 -8.56 20.54 8.01
N LYS A 210 -8.73 21.73 8.62
CA LYS A 210 -7.63 22.55 9.15
C LYS A 210 -7.28 22.31 10.62
N LYS A 211 -8.17 21.65 11.40
CA LYS A 211 -7.87 21.22 12.78
C LYS A 211 -7.81 19.70 12.77
N GLY A 212 -6.60 19.14 12.84
CA GLY A 212 -6.37 17.70 12.76
C GLY A 212 -7.39 16.89 13.57
N LEU A 213 -8.17 16.06 12.88
CA LEU A 213 -9.17 15.19 13.49
C LEU A 213 -8.47 14.11 14.33
N ARG A 214 -8.78 14.02 15.62
CA ARG A 214 -8.37 12.90 16.48
C ARG A 214 -9.54 11.94 16.62
N VAL A 215 -9.32 10.70 16.20
CA VAL A 215 -10.28 9.60 16.37
C VAL A 215 -9.84 8.75 17.56
N LYS A 216 -10.73 8.56 18.55
CA LYS A 216 -10.53 7.61 19.65
C LYS A 216 -11.72 6.66 19.67
N GLY A 217 -11.46 5.35 19.54
CA GLY A 217 -12.50 4.32 19.62
C GLY A 217 -13.58 4.39 18.54
N GLY A 218 -13.28 4.94 17.35
CA GLY A 218 -14.22 4.99 16.23
C GLY A 218 -15.21 6.17 16.25
N ARG A 219 -15.06 7.13 17.17
CA ARG A 219 -15.86 8.36 17.19
C ARG A 219 -14.97 9.59 16.99
N LEU A 220 -15.46 10.54 16.21
CA LEU A 220 -14.82 11.85 16.04
C LEU A 220 -14.94 12.62 17.36
N ILE A 221 -13.83 13.14 17.85
CA ILE A 221 -13.79 14.05 19.00
C ILE A 221 -13.25 15.38 18.50
N GLY A 222 -14.07 16.42 18.61
CA GLY A 222 -13.73 17.80 18.28
C GLY A 222 -13.14 18.55 19.47
#